data_AF-A0A0U4DTA7-F1
#
_entry.id   AF-A0A0U4DTA7-F1
#
_cell.length_a   1.000
_cell.length_b   1.000
_cell.length_c   1.000
_cell.angle_alpha   90.00
_cell.angle_beta   90.00
_cell.angle_gamma   90.00
#
_symmetry.space_group_name_H-M   'P 1'
#
loop_
_entity.id
_entity.type
_entity.pdbx_description
1 polymer ?
#
loop_
_entity_poly.entity_id
_entity_poly.type
_entity_poly.pdbx_seq_one_letter_code
_entity_poly.pdbx_strand_id
1 'polypeptide(L)'
;MRNTRRKLKSNMPVPPALDVPIHLNRWLALTEPDDQIKEQIIQDINTEIETGNIRTGLSPYIKNGETMFKQKWIKLIGKKAD
;
A
#
# COMPACT_ATOMS: atom_id res chain seq x y z
N MET A 1 27.02 26.46 -14.12
CA MET A 1 25.74 25.94 -13.57
C MET A 1 26.04 24.71 -12.70
N ARG A 2 25.89 24.79 -11.37
CA ARG A 2 26.08 23.64 -10.47
C ARG A 2 24.74 22.94 -10.26
N ASN A 3 24.58 21.78 -10.88
CA ASN A 3 23.42 20.91 -10.67
C ASN A 3 23.61 20.18 -9.34
N THR A 4 23.07 20.75 -8.27
CA THR A 4 23.23 20.22 -6.91
C THR A 4 22.13 19.20 -6.66
N ARG A 5 22.30 17.97 -7.17
CA ARG A 5 21.51 16.83 -6.67
C ARG A 5 21.88 16.65 -5.20
N ARG A 6 21.02 17.15 -4.32
CA ARG A 6 21.10 16.94 -2.86
C ARG A 6 21.04 15.43 -2.64
N LYS A 7 22.20 14.79 -2.47
CA LYS A 7 22.26 13.39 -2.03
C LYS A 7 21.54 13.34 -0.70
N LEU A 8 20.32 12.77 -0.68
CA LEU A 8 19.68 12.34 0.55
C LEU A 8 20.71 11.49 1.28
N LYS A 9 21.10 11.90 2.48
CA LYS A 9 22.14 11.23 3.27
C LYS A 9 21.80 9.74 3.34
N SER A 10 22.71 8.89 2.84
CA SER A 10 22.58 7.43 2.76
C SER A 10 22.43 6.71 4.11
N ASN A 11 22.35 7.46 5.21
CA ASN A 11 22.33 6.97 6.58
C ASN A 11 21.08 7.42 7.35
N MET A 12 20.04 7.94 6.68
CA MET A 12 18.75 8.03 7.38
C MET A 12 18.21 6.61 7.56
N PRO A 13 18.01 6.14 8.81
CA PRO A 13 17.35 4.86 9.02
C PRO A 13 16.01 4.93 8.31
N VAL A 14 15.75 3.96 7.42
CA VAL A 14 14.41 3.78 6.85
C VAL A 14 13.49 3.60 8.06
N PRO A 15 12.52 4.51 8.28
CA PRO A 15 11.66 4.39 9.43
C PRO A 15 10.93 3.05 9.33
N PRO A 16 10.81 2.29 10.44
CA PRO A 16 10.16 1.00 10.41
C PRO A 16 8.73 1.19 9.87
N ALA A 17 8.44 0.53 8.76
CA ALA A 17 7.10 0.51 8.18
C ALA A 17 6.26 -0.52 8.95
N LEU A 18 5.04 -0.12 9.32
CA LEU A 18 4.07 -1.01 9.93
C LEU A 18 3.21 -1.65 8.84
N ASP A 19 3.08 -2.98 8.89
CA ASP A 19 2.11 -3.73 8.10
C ASP A 19 0.76 -3.67 8.81
N VAL A 20 -0.19 -2.93 8.25
CA VAL A 20 -1.55 -2.84 8.77
C VAL A 20 -2.45 -3.78 7.97
N PRO A 21 -3.03 -4.83 8.56
CA PRO A 21 -3.94 -5.73 7.88
C PRO A 21 -5.30 -5.05 7.65
N ILE A 22 -5.80 -5.12 6.43
CA ILE A 22 -7.06 -4.48 6.02
C ILE A 22 -7.99 -5.54 5.42
N HIS A 23 -9.26 -5.52 5.84
CA HIS A 23 -10.33 -6.30 5.21
C HIS A 23 -10.80 -5.56 3.95
N LEU A 24 -10.76 -6.22 2.79
CA LEU A 24 -11.09 -5.59 1.51
C LEU A 24 -12.50 -4.99 1.51
N ASN A 25 -13.51 -5.76 1.95
CA ASN A 25 -14.90 -5.31 1.95
C ASN A 25 -15.15 -4.10 2.86
N ARG A 26 -14.51 -4.06 4.04
CA ARG A 26 -14.62 -2.92 4.96
C ARG A 26 -13.92 -1.68 4.39
N TRP A 27 -12.79 -1.88 3.72
CA TRP A 27 -12.07 -0.79 3.07
C TRP A 27 -12.87 -0.20 1.91
N LEU A 28 -13.44 -1.05 1.05
CA LEU A 28 -14.34 -0.61 -0.03
C LEU A 28 -15.56 0.15 0.49
N ALA A 29 -16.18 -0.32 1.58
CA ALA A 29 -17.30 0.37 2.21
C ALA A 29 -16.90 1.71 2.84
N LEU A 30 -15.64 1.87 3.27
CA LEU A 30 -15.14 3.11 3.86
C LEU A 30 -14.73 4.13 2.80
N THR A 31 -14.12 3.68 1.70
CA THR A 31 -13.62 4.57 0.65
C THR A 31 -14.64 4.86 -0.44
N GLU A 32 -15.74 4.10 -0.47
CA GLU A 32 -16.88 4.26 -1.39
C GLU A 32 -16.46 4.56 -2.84
N PRO A 33 -15.59 3.73 -3.45
CA PRO A 33 -15.24 3.92 -4.85
C PRO A 33 -16.46 3.63 -5.72
N ASP A 34 -16.56 4.29 -6.87
CA ASP A 34 -17.59 4.04 -7.88
C ASP A 34 -17.65 2.54 -8.24
N ASP A 35 -18.85 2.04 -8.58
CA ASP A 35 -19.09 0.60 -8.78
C ASP A 35 -18.14 -0.05 -9.78
N GLN A 36 -17.87 0.62 -10.90
CA GLN A 36 -16.92 0.12 -11.91
C GLN A 36 -15.50 -0.02 -11.34
N ILE A 37 -15.06 0.93 -10.51
CA ILE A 37 -13.73 0.90 -9.87
C ILE A 37 -13.68 -0.19 -8.80
N LYS A 38 -14.76 -0.35 -8.03
CA LYS A 38 -14.90 -1.41 -7.03
C LYS A 38 -14.76 -2.79 -7.66
N GLU A 39 -15.46 -3.04 -8.77
CA GLU A 39 -15.39 -4.31 -9.50
C GLU A 39 -13.97 -4.59 -10.01
N GLN A 40 -13.32 -3.58 -10.60
CA GLN A 40 -11.94 -3.71 -11.08
C GLN A 40 -10.97 -4.06 -9.95
N ILE A 41 -11.07 -3.37 -8.80
CA ILE A 41 -10.20 -3.65 -7.63
C ILE A 41 -10.38 -5.09 -7.15
N ILE A 42 -11.63 -5.57 -7.06
CA ILE A 42 -11.92 -6.95 -6.62
C ILE A 42 -11.33 -7.95 -7.62
N GLN A 43 -11.51 -7.70 -8.91
CA GLN A 43 -11.00 -8.56 -9.97
C GLN A 43 -9.46 -8.64 -9.93
N ASP A 44 -8.78 -7.52 -9.80
CA ASP A 44 -7.31 -7.46 -9.77
C ASP A 44 -6.74 -8.19 -8.55
N ILE A 45 -7.35 -7.98 -7.37
CA ILE A 45 -6.97 -8.66 -6.13
C ILE A 45 -7.18 -10.18 -6.24
N ASN A 46 -8.34 -10.62 -6.72
CA ASN A 46 -8.63 -12.05 -6.87
C ASN A 46 -7.68 -12.69 -7.89
N THR A 47 -7.41 -12.00 -9.01
CA THR A 47 -6.48 -12.50 -10.02
C THR A 47 -5.06 -12.63 -9.46
N GLU A 48 -4.60 -11.68 -8.63
CA GLU A 48 -3.31 -11.81 -7.95
C GLU A 48 -3.29 -13.00 -6.98
N ILE A 49 -4.36 -13.23 -6.20
CA ILE A 49 -4.45 -14.37 -5.27
C ILE A 49 -4.45 -15.71 -6.01
N GLU A 50 -5.23 -15.82 -7.09
CA GLU A 50 -5.43 -17.08 -7.80
C GLU A 50 -4.25 -17.45 -8.69
N THR A 51 -3.66 -16.46 -9.37
CA THR A 51 -2.68 -16.72 -10.43
C THR A 51 -1.26 -16.29 -10.06
N GLY A 52 -1.10 -15.29 -9.19
CA GLY A 52 0.18 -14.62 -8.92
C GLY A 52 0.79 -13.87 -10.12
N ASN A 53 0.08 -13.79 -11.26
CA ASN A 53 0.61 -13.22 -12.50
C ASN A 53 0.47 -11.69 -12.57
N ILE A 54 -0.35 -11.11 -11.70
CA ILE A 54 -0.54 -9.66 -11.56
C ILE A 54 0.01 -9.25 -10.19
N ARG A 55 0.55 -8.04 -10.08
CA ARG A 55 0.97 -7.44 -8.82
C ARG A 55 0.27 -6.11 -8.62
N THR A 56 -0.76 -6.09 -7.78
CA THR A 56 -1.46 -4.87 -7.37
C THR A 56 -0.62 -3.98 -6.47
N GLY A 57 0.43 -4.54 -5.84
CA GLY A 57 1.22 -3.86 -4.81
C GLY A 57 0.58 -3.88 -3.42
N LEU A 58 -0.61 -4.47 -3.28
CA LEU A 58 -1.32 -4.62 -2.01
C LEU A 58 -0.96 -5.91 -1.26
N SER A 59 -0.35 -6.87 -1.97
CA SER A 59 0.01 -8.20 -1.46
C SER A 59 -1.18 -8.88 -0.75
N PRO A 60 -2.29 -9.11 -1.49
CA PRO A 60 -3.51 -9.66 -0.91
C PRO A 60 -3.35 -11.11 -0.47
N TYR A 61 -4.17 -11.54 0.48
CA TYR A 61 -4.17 -12.89 1.05
C TYR A 61 -5.54 -13.24 1.63
N ILE A 62 -5.82 -14.54 1.77
CA ILE A 62 -7.04 -15.03 2.42
C ILE A 62 -6.76 -15.30 3.90
N LYS A 63 -7.63 -14.80 4.79
CA LYS A 63 -7.61 -15.12 6.23
C LYS A 63 -9.02 -15.37 6.70
N ASN A 64 -9.27 -16.54 7.29
CA ASN A 64 -10.61 -16.94 7.78
C ASN A 64 -11.72 -16.81 6.72
N GLY A 65 -11.40 -17.11 5.46
CA GLY A 65 -12.35 -17.00 4.34
C GLY A 65 -12.59 -15.57 3.85
N GLU A 66 -11.92 -14.56 4.42
CA GLU A 66 -12.02 -13.18 3.98
C GLU A 66 -10.78 -12.73 3.19
N THR A 67 -11.02 -11.91 2.16
CA THR A 67 -9.95 -11.25 1.40
C THR A 67 -9.36 -10.10 2.20
N MET A 68 -8.06 -10.18 2.44
CA MET A 68 -7.25 -9.23 3.19
C MET A 68 -6.16 -8.65 2.30
N PHE A 69 -5.63 -7.50 2.68
CA PHE A 69 -4.37 -6.98 2.14
C PHE A 69 -3.60 -6.20 3.20
N LYS A 70 -2.37 -5.77 2.89
CA LYS A 70 -1.53 -5.00 3.83
C LYS A 70 -1.32 -3.58 3.33
N GLN A 71 -1.62 -2.60 4.17
CA GLN A 71 -1.14 -1.24 3.97
C GLN A 71 0.20 -1.04 4.70
N LYS A 72 1.12 -0.31 4.07
CA LYS A 72 2.39 0.08 4.68
C LYS A 72 2.25 1.47 5.26
N TRP A 73 2.32 1.59 6.59
CA TRP A 73 2.24 2.89 7.27
C TRP A 73 3.62 3.31 7.77
N ILE A 74 3.98 4.56 7.49
CA ILE A 74 5.27 5.13 7.87
C ILE A 74 5.01 6.49 8.53
N LYS A 75 5.59 6.71 9.71
CA LYS A 75 5.57 8.01 10.37
C LYS A 75 6.91 8.73 10.14
N LEU A 76 6.86 9.85 9.44
CA LEU A 76 8.00 10.73 9.21
C LEU A 76 7.88 11.97 10.09
N ILE A 77 8.86 12.19 10.97
CA ILE A 77 8.95 13.40 11.80
C ILE A 77 10.17 14.19 11.35
N GLY A 78 9.93 15.28 10.62
CA GLY A 78 10.98 16.23 10.22
C GLY A 78 11.03 17.41 11.18
N LYS A 79 12.24 17.89 11.49
CA LYS A 79 12.43 19.23 12.05
C LYS A 79 12.84 20.17 10.92
N LYS A 80 12.25 21.35 10.87
CA LYS A 80 12.70 22.42 9.96
C LYS A 80 14.15 22.75 10.32
N ALA A 81 15.03 22.76 9.32
CA ALA A 81 16.38 23.27 9.50
C ALA A 81 16.33 24.80 9.54
N ASP A 82 17.12 25.40 10.42
CA ASP A 82 17.29 26.85 10.52
C ASP A 82 17.77 27.46 9.19
#